data_AF-A0A9Q3ZF06-F1
#
_entry.id   AF-A0A9Q3ZF06-F1
#
_cell.length_a   1.000
_cell.length_b   1.000
_cell.length_c   1.000
_cell.angle_alpha   90.00
_cell.angle_beta   90.00
_cell.angle_gamma   90.00
#
_symmetry.space_group_name_H-M   'P 1'
#
loop_
_entity.id
_entity.type
_entity.pdbx_description
1 polymer ?
#
loop_
_entity_poly.entity_id
_entity_poly.type
_entity_poly.pdbx_seq_one_letter_code
_entity_poly.pdbx_strand_id
1 'polypeptide(L)'
;MSTHRLDVPQLHHRLDTRRRELGLTWRGVAQQTRLAPATFSRIISGRSLEADALVTLLVWLGLDTGIAALIEPGGEPLPCPDCGRSFQPKRDGSMRAHPCKAATG
;
A
#
# COMPACT_ATOMS: atom_id res chain seq x y z
N MET A 1 -5.46 -23.89 7.53
CA MET A 1 -5.19 -22.89 8.59
C MET A 1 -3.77 -22.38 8.42
N SER A 2 -3.51 -21.10 8.63
CA SER A 2 -2.13 -20.57 8.62
C SER A 2 -1.38 -21.04 9.87
N THR A 3 -0.17 -21.55 9.69
CA THR A 3 0.73 -21.98 10.78
C THR A 3 1.45 -20.82 11.46
N HIS A 4 1.42 -19.64 10.84
CA HIS A 4 2.09 -18.43 11.29
C HIS A 4 1.08 -17.29 11.43
N ARG A 5 1.33 -16.39 12.39
CA ARG A 5 0.54 -15.17 12.62
C ARG A 5 1.46 -13.96 12.60
N LEU A 6 0.93 -12.85 12.11
CA LEU A 6 1.61 -11.56 12.16
C LEU A 6 1.56 -11.03 13.60
N ASP A 7 2.72 -10.68 14.15
CA ASP A 7 2.83 -9.90 15.39
C ASP A 7 2.54 -8.42 15.08
N VAL A 8 1.27 -8.05 15.23
CA VAL A 8 0.78 -6.71 14.92
C VAL A 8 1.37 -5.64 15.86
N PRO A 9 1.44 -5.84 17.19
CA PRO A 9 2.13 -4.91 18.09
C PRO A 9 3.59 -4.65 17.70
N GLN A 10 4.35 -5.70 17.39
CA GLN A 10 5.76 -5.56 17.00
C GLN A 10 5.91 -4.85 15.66
N LEU A 11 5.03 -5.12 14.68
CA LEU A 11 4.97 -4.39 13.42
C LEU A 11 4.69 -2.90 13.65
N HIS A 12 3.67 -2.58 14.45
CA HIS A 12 3.31 -1.20 14.76
C HIS A 12 4.47 -0.46 15.45
N HIS A 13 5.15 -1.11 16.40
CA HIS A 13 6.31 -0.53 17.07
C HIS A 13 7.44 -0.18 16.07
N ARG A 14 7.78 -1.09 15.15
CA ARG A 14 8.80 -0.83 14.11
C ARG A 14 8.40 0.31 13.19
N LEU A 15 7.13 0.35 12.77
CA LEU A 15 6.60 1.45 11.96
C LEU A 15 6.69 2.78 12.71
N ASP A 16 6.34 2.80 13.99
CA ASP A 16 6.37 4.02 14.80
C ASP A 16 7.79 4.54 15.00
N THR A 17 8.76 3.65 15.28
CA THR A 17 10.18 4.02 15.38
C THR A 17 10.68 4.63 14.08
N ARG A 18 10.50 3.94 12.95
CA ARG A 18 10.94 4.45 11.64
C ARG A 18 10.25 5.77 11.25
N ARG A 19 8.96 5.89 11.55
CA ARG A 19 8.19 7.12 11.34
C ARG A 19 8.79 8.29 12.10
N ARG A 20 9.14 8.08 13.38
CA ARG A 20 9.77 9.11 14.24
C ARG A 20 11.16 9.49 13.77
N GLU A 21 11.98 8.52 13.36
CA GLU A 21 13.32 8.77 12.77
C GLU A 21 13.25 9.68 11.55
N LEU A 22 12.23 9.49 10.70
CA LEU A 22 12.01 10.29 9.49
C LEU A 22 11.26 11.61 9.75
N GLY A 23 10.91 11.91 11.01
CA GLY A 23 10.14 13.12 11.35
C GLY A 23 8.72 13.16 10.79
N LEU A 24 8.14 12.00 10.45
CA LEU A 24 6.85 11.92 9.76
C LEU A 24 5.67 11.84 10.74
N THR A 25 4.53 12.40 10.32
CA THR A 25 3.23 12.03 10.90
C THR A 25 2.72 10.73 10.29
N TRP A 26 1.71 10.08 10.88
CA TRP A 26 1.06 8.91 10.27
C TRP A 26 0.48 9.21 8.87
N ARG A 27 0.04 10.45 8.62
CA ARG A 27 -0.37 10.88 7.27
C ARG A 27 0.81 10.93 6.30
N GLY A 28 1.99 11.33 6.77
CA GLY A 28 3.23 11.29 5.97
C GLY A 28 3.62 9.87 5.59
N VAL A 29 3.50 8.91 6.51
CA VAL A 29 3.73 7.49 6.22
C VAL A 29 2.73 6.98 5.17
N ALA A 30 1.45 7.33 5.31
CA ALA A 30 0.42 6.98 4.33
C ALA A 30 0.74 7.53 2.92
N GLN A 31 1.24 8.76 2.83
CA GLN A 31 1.68 9.35 1.56
C GLN A 31 2.86 8.60 0.95
N GLN A 32 3.91 8.31 1.74
CA GLN A 32 5.10 7.60 1.23
C GLN A 32 4.79 6.18 0.79
N THR A 33 3.93 5.48 1.52
CA THR A 33 3.54 4.10 1.22
C THR A 33 2.42 4.01 0.18
N ARG A 34 1.78 5.14 -0.16
CA ARG A 34 0.56 5.20 -0.98
C ARG A 34 -0.59 4.33 -0.43
N LEU A 35 -0.56 3.99 0.86
CA LEU A 35 -1.61 3.25 1.54
C LEU A 35 -2.65 4.22 2.10
N ALA A 36 -3.92 3.81 2.08
CA ALA A 36 -4.98 4.60 2.69
C ALA A 36 -4.74 4.75 4.22
N PRO A 37 -5.04 5.91 4.83
CA PRO A 37 -4.93 6.10 6.28
C PRO A 37 -5.67 5.05 7.11
N ALA A 38 -6.80 4.55 6.59
CA ALA A 38 -7.59 3.48 7.21
C ALA A 38 -6.81 2.17 7.39
N THR A 39 -5.80 1.90 6.56
CA THR A 39 -4.90 0.75 6.70
C THR A 39 -4.18 0.77 8.05
N PHE A 40 -3.67 1.93 8.47
CA PHE A 40 -3.00 2.08 9.77
C PHE A 40 -3.99 1.94 10.94
N SER A 41 -5.21 2.44 10.80
CA SER A 41 -6.26 2.23 11.80
C SER A 41 -6.62 0.74 11.97
N ARG A 42 -6.63 -0.04 10.89
CA ARG A 42 -6.86 -1.50 10.92
C ARG A 42 -5.72 -2.23 11.65
N ILE A 43 -4.47 -1.85 11.40
CA ILE A 43 -3.28 -2.40 12.09
C ILE A 43 -3.39 -2.13 13.59
N ILE A 44 -3.63 -0.88 13.99
CA ILE A 44 -3.78 -0.50 15.41
C ILE A 44 -4.93 -1.27 16.07
N SER A 45 -5.99 -1.56 15.33
CA SER A 45 -7.16 -2.31 15.81
C SER A 45 -6.98 -3.83 15.77
N GLY A 46 -5.80 -4.36 15.42
CA GLY A 46 -5.53 -5.79 15.37
C GLY A 46 -6.25 -6.56 14.25
N ARG A 47 -6.72 -5.87 13.21
CA ARG A 47 -7.42 -6.50 12.07
C ARG A 47 -6.43 -7.03 11.03
N SER A 48 -6.88 -8.01 10.23
CA SER A 48 -6.09 -8.59 9.13
C SER A 48 -5.65 -7.53 8.13
N LEU A 49 -4.39 -7.60 7.72
CA LEU A 49 -3.82 -6.79 6.65
C LEU A 49 -3.95 -7.52 5.32
N GLU A 50 -4.18 -6.77 4.25
CA GLU A 50 -4.04 -7.33 2.89
C GLU A 50 -2.57 -7.61 2.60
N ALA A 51 -2.28 -8.66 1.82
CA ALA A 51 -0.90 -9.11 1.56
C ALA A 51 -0.05 -8.00 0.93
N ASP A 52 -0.58 -7.29 -0.07
CA ASP A 52 0.14 -6.20 -0.75
C ASP A 52 0.45 -5.04 0.21
N ALA A 53 -0.46 -4.74 1.15
CA ALA A 53 -0.22 -3.72 2.17
C ALA A 53 0.88 -4.16 3.15
N LEU A 54 0.94 -5.44 3.51
CA LEU A 54 2.04 -5.97 4.33
C LEU A 54 3.38 -5.84 3.59
N VAL A 55 3.45 -6.29 2.34
CA VAL A 55 4.66 -6.21 1.51
C VAL A 55 5.14 -4.76 1.39
N THR A 56 4.23 -3.83 1.10
CA THR A 56 4.55 -2.40 1.02
C THR A 56 5.18 -1.87 2.31
N LEU A 57 4.66 -2.27 3.48
CA LEU A 57 5.21 -1.85 4.76
C LEU A 57 6.56 -2.50 5.06
N LEU A 58 6.78 -3.75 4.66
CA LEU A 58 8.07 -4.42 4.80
C LEU A 58 9.15 -3.73 3.96
N VAL A 59 8.83 -3.37 2.71
CA VAL A 59 9.74 -2.59 1.84
C VAL A 59 10.04 -1.23 2.45
N TRP A 60 9.02 -0.51 2.95
CA TRP A 60 9.23 0.80 3.59
C TRP A 60 10.09 0.72 4.87
N LEU A 61 10.03 -0.40 5.59
CA LEU A 61 10.88 -0.70 6.74
C LEU A 61 12.28 -1.23 6.35
N GLY A 62 12.56 -1.50 5.08
CA GLY A 62 13.79 -2.13 4.61
C GLY A 62 13.95 -3.59 5.04
N LEU A 63 12.84 -4.31 5.24
CA LEU A 63 12.77 -5.71 5.69
C LEU A 63 12.47 -6.68 4.55
N ASP A 64 12.59 -6.24 3.30
CA ASP A 64 12.24 -6.98 2.10
C ASP A 64 13.38 -7.84 1.53
N THR A 65 14.60 -7.70 2.04
CA THR A 65 15.80 -8.35 1.48
C THR A 65 15.65 -9.87 1.25
N GLY A 66 14.99 -10.58 2.18
CA GLY A 66 14.75 -12.03 2.07
C GLY A 66 13.61 -12.43 1.12
N ILE A 67 12.76 -11.49 0.71
CA ILE A 67 11.58 -11.73 -0.15
C ILE A 67 11.60 -10.88 -1.42
N ALA A 68 12.68 -10.12 -1.68
CA ALA A 68 12.78 -9.16 -2.76
C ALA A 68 12.48 -9.76 -4.15
N ALA A 69 12.86 -11.01 -4.38
CA ALA A 69 12.56 -11.74 -5.62
C ALA A 69 11.05 -11.97 -5.88
N LEU A 70 10.20 -11.76 -4.87
CA LEU A 70 8.74 -11.91 -4.93
C LEU A 70 7.99 -10.57 -4.93
N ILE A 71 8.71 -9.45 -5.00
CA ILE A 71 8.14 -8.11 -4.89
C ILE A 71 8.27 -7.38 -6.23
N GLU A 72 7.14 -6.94 -6.76
CA GLU A 72 7.08 -6.06 -7.93
C GLU A 72 6.67 -4.65 -7.46
N PRO A 73 7.31 -3.59 -7.96
CA PRO A 73 6.89 -2.23 -7.64
C PRO A 73 5.47 -1.99 -8.17
N GLY A 74 4.62 -1.42 -7.32
CA GLY A 74 3.29 -1.01 -7.75
C GLY A 74 3.39 0.08 -8.83
N GLY A 75 2.71 -0.16 -9.95
CA GLY A 75 2.68 0.78 -11.08
C GLY A 75 2.13 2.15 -10.71
N GLU A 76 2.59 3.19 -11.42
CA GLU A 76 2.06 4.54 -11.25
C GLU A 76 0.59 4.62 -11.66
N PRO A 77 -0.24 5.44 -10.98
CA PRO A 77 -1.61 5.65 -11.38
C PRO A 77 -1.71 6.14 -12.83
N LEU A 78 -2.46 5.41 -13.66
CA LEU A 78 -2.67 5.75 -15.05
C LEU A 78 -3.83 6.76 -15.15
N PRO A 79 -3.63 7.93 -15.79
CA PRO A 79 -4.73 8.83 -16.11
C PRO A 79 -5.57 8.26 -17.25
N CYS A 80 -6.90 8.30 -17.10
CA CYS A 80 -7.81 8.05 -18.20
C CYS A 80 -7.67 9.15 -19.27
N PRO A 81 -7.45 8.80 -20.55
CA PRO A 81 -7.29 9.80 -21.61
C PRO A 81 -8.55 10.65 -21.81
N ASP A 82 -9.73 10.08 -21.54
CA ASP A 82 -11.00 10.76 -21.82
C ASP A 82 -11.52 11.62 -20.66
N CYS A 83 -11.34 11.19 -19.41
CA CYS A 83 -11.86 11.93 -18.24
C CYS A 83 -10.78 12.44 -17.27
N GLY A 84 -9.50 12.15 -17.53
CA GLY A 84 -8.37 12.62 -16.73
C GLY A 84 -8.24 12.00 -15.33
N ARG A 85 -9.16 11.14 -14.90
CA ARG A 85 -9.10 10.50 -13.58
C ARG A 85 -7.99 9.45 -13.54
N SER A 86 -7.24 9.43 -12.44
CA SER A 86 -6.16 8.46 -12.23
C SER A 86 -6.67 7.17 -11.60
N PHE A 87 -6.25 6.03 -12.14
CA PHE A 87 -6.61 4.70 -11.67
C PHE A 87 -5.36 3.85 -11.45
N GLN A 88 -5.40 2.93 -10.48
CA GLN A 88 -4.32 1.97 -10.35
C GLN A 88 -4.29 1.01 -11.54
N PRO A 89 -3.12 0.79 -12.16
CA PRO A 89 -2.98 -0.17 -13.23
C PRO A 89 -3.23 -1.61 -12.72
N LYS A 90 -3.65 -2.49 -13.63
CA LYS A 90 -3.58 -3.93 -13.42
C LYS A 90 -2.12 -4.39 -13.43
N ARG A 91 -1.88 -5.66 -13.06
CA ARG A 91 -0.55 -6.28 -13.10
C ARG A 91 0.09 -6.27 -14.49
N ASP A 92 -0.71 -6.38 -15.55
CA ASP A 92 -0.25 -6.30 -16.94
C ASP A 92 0.00 -4.86 -17.42
N GLY A 93 -0.07 -3.86 -16.52
CA GLY A 93 0.04 -2.45 -16.85
C GLY A 93 -1.20 -1.85 -17.52
N SER A 94 -2.25 -2.65 -17.79
CA SER A 94 -3.47 -2.13 -18.41
C SER A 94 -4.38 -1.42 -17.39
N MET A 95 -5.16 -0.45 -17.85
CA MET A 95 -6.17 0.21 -17.01
C MET A 95 -7.35 -0.72 -16.75
N ARG A 96 -7.92 -0.69 -15.53
CA ARG A 96 -9.22 -1.33 -15.27
C ARG A 96 -10.34 -0.57 -15.99
N ALA A 97 -11.28 -1.31 -16.57
CA ALA A 97 -12.48 -0.71 -17.15
C ALA A 97 -13.24 0.06 -16.07
N HIS A 98 -13.65 1.28 -16.37
CA HIS A 98 -14.42 2.13 -15.48
C HIS A 98 -15.47 2.90 -16.29
N PRO A 99 -16.60 3.30 -15.68
CA PRO A 99 -17.58 4.14 -16.35
C PRO A 99 -16.98 5.54 -16.58
N CYS A 100 -16.52 5.78 -17.79
CA CYS A 100 -15.99 7.08 -18.20
C CYS A 100 -17.14 8.00 -18.60
N LYS A 101 -17.25 9.17 -17.95
CA LYS A 101 -18.33 10.14 -18.25
C LYS A 101 -18.22 10.76 -19.65
N ALA A 102 -17.06 10.69 -20.31
CA ALA A 102 -16.88 11.20 -21.67
C ALA A 102 -17.52 10.30 -22.74
N ALA A 103 -17.85 9.03 -22.41
CA ALA A 103 -18.42 8.06 -23.33
C ALA A 103 -19.96 8.04 -23.35
N THR A 104 -20.63 9.05 -22.79
CA THR A 104 -22.11 9.12 -22.69
C THR A 104 -22.69 10.41 -23.30
N GLY A 105 -21.99 11.02 -24.26
CA GLY A 105 -22.48 12.13 -25.08
C GLY A 105 -22.72 11.69 -26.51
#